data_AF-A0A7S0NP86-F1
#
_entry.id   AF-A0A7S0NP86-F1
#
_cell.length_a   1.000
_cell.length_b   1.000
_cell.length_c   1.000
_cell.angle_alpha   90.00
_cell.angle_beta   90.00
_cell.angle_gamma   90.00
#
_symmetry.space_group_name_H-M   'P 1'
#
loop_
_entity.id
_entity.type
_entity.pdbx_description
1 polymer ?
#
loop_
_entity_poly.entity_id
_entity_poly.type
_entity_poly.pdbx_seq_one_letter_code
_entity_poly.pdbx_strand_id
1 'polypeptide(L)'
;DYVWCHRLAAFAGYEEECAMTSLYETLKRKRFDQSGLSPRDLLRRDYKQWTLGDDVSVGIASFGVALNAMGDAGVVKATCDAFMRDRGVHVLVLMSAFEGEDGSFKRQLGFTSLDDENAQLCEKMVTAIGGGLGGLRTIEGGAGAFGAMAFHQGDAKASRKKVQPLLAEFLEAEKAAADGVG
;
A
#
# COMPACT_ATOMS: atom_id res chain seq x y z
N ASP A 1 -17.86 -13.03 15.68
CA ASP A 1 -18.39 -14.40 15.51
C ASP A 1 -17.28 -15.38 15.91
N TYR A 2 -17.15 -15.65 17.21
CA TYR A 2 -15.99 -16.37 17.80
C TYR A 2 -16.19 -17.90 17.86
N VAL A 3 -17.41 -18.38 17.63
CA VAL A 3 -17.79 -19.80 17.74
C VAL A 3 -16.99 -20.67 16.74
N TRP A 4 -16.75 -20.17 15.54
CA TRP A 4 -15.98 -20.88 14.53
C TRP A 4 -14.48 -20.93 14.86
N CYS A 5 -13.92 -19.87 15.46
CA CYS A 5 -12.51 -19.85 15.85
C CYS A 5 -12.21 -20.94 16.90
N HIS A 6 -13.05 -21.09 17.93
CA HIS A 6 -12.86 -22.12 18.95
C HIS A 6 -13.06 -23.54 18.41
N ARG A 7 -14.07 -23.76 17.55
CA ARG A 7 -14.29 -25.08 16.92
C ARG A 7 -13.13 -25.50 16.03
N LEU A 8 -12.59 -24.56 15.24
CA LEU A 8 -11.48 -24.84 14.33
C LEU A 8 -10.16 -25.03 15.09
N ALA A 9 -9.95 -24.26 16.16
CA ALA A 9 -8.80 -24.40 17.03
C ALA A 9 -8.80 -25.77 17.73
N ALA A 10 -9.92 -26.18 18.33
CA ALA A 10 -10.08 -27.50 18.93
C ALA A 10 -9.84 -28.63 17.92
N PHE A 11 -10.41 -28.52 16.71
CA PHE A 11 -10.14 -29.48 15.63
C PHE A 11 -8.65 -29.57 15.26
N ALA A 12 -7.93 -28.44 15.30
CA ALA A 12 -6.49 -28.38 15.04
C ALA A 12 -5.62 -28.76 16.26
N GLY A 13 -6.22 -29.23 17.37
CA GLY A 13 -5.51 -29.64 18.58
C GLY A 13 -5.17 -28.52 19.56
N TYR A 14 -5.77 -27.33 19.39
CA TYR A 14 -5.62 -26.18 20.28
C TYR A 14 -6.89 -26.01 21.13
N GLU A 15 -7.01 -26.82 22.18
CA GLU A 15 -8.18 -26.82 23.09
C GLU A 15 -8.07 -25.78 24.21
N GLU A 16 -6.83 -25.38 24.55
CA GLU A 16 -6.57 -24.41 25.62
C GLU A 16 -6.51 -22.96 25.11
N GLU A 17 -7.17 -22.04 25.80
CA GLU A 17 -7.19 -20.61 25.46
C GLU A 17 -5.78 -20.00 25.44
N CYS A 18 -4.90 -20.45 26.34
CA CYS A 18 -3.51 -20.01 26.38
C CYS A 18 -2.73 -20.43 25.11
N ALA A 19 -2.99 -21.63 24.59
CA ALA A 19 -2.37 -22.16 23.38
C ALA A 19 -2.89 -21.43 22.13
N MET A 20 -4.20 -21.14 22.08
CA MET A 20 -4.81 -20.32 21.02
C MET A 20 -4.22 -18.90 20.97
N THR A 21 -4.07 -18.26 22.14
CA THR A 21 -3.49 -16.92 22.25
C THR A 21 -2.02 -16.91 21.81
N SER A 22 -1.24 -17.90 22.25
CA SER A 22 0.17 -18.05 21.84
C SER A 22 0.33 -18.29 20.34
N LEU A 23 -0.55 -19.11 19.74
CA LEU A 23 -0.59 -19.33 18.30
C LEU A 23 -0.95 -18.02 17.57
N TYR A 24 -1.97 -17.31 18.02
CA TYR A 24 -2.37 -16.02 17.44
C TYR A 24 -1.21 -15.02 17.45
N GLU A 25 -0.56 -14.82 18.59
CA GLU A 25 0.57 -13.89 18.69
C GLU A 25 1.77 -14.34 17.83
N THR A 26 2.01 -15.66 17.73
CA THR A 26 3.07 -16.19 16.86
C THR A 26 2.75 -15.96 15.38
N LEU A 27 1.53 -16.23 14.94
CA LEU A 27 1.10 -16.00 13.56
C LEU A 27 1.09 -14.51 13.22
N LYS A 28 0.63 -13.68 14.15
CA LYS A 28 0.67 -12.22 14.03
C LYS A 28 2.10 -11.74 13.85
N ARG A 29 3.02 -12.14 14.74
CA ARG A 29 4.46 -11.81 14.65
C ARG A 29 5.06 -12.27 13.31
N LYS A 30 4.86 -13.53 12.92
CA LYS A 30 5.36 -14.06 11.63
C LYS A 30 4.77 -13.35 10.41
N ARG A 31 3.50 -12.92 10.47
CA ARG A 31 2.86 -12.17 9.39
C ARG A 31 3.48 -10.77 9.23
N PHE A 32 3.89 -10.14 10.33
CA PHE A 32 4.50 -8.82 10.32
C PHE A 32 6.00 -8.86 10.02
N ASP A 33 6.70 -9.94 10.36
CA ASP A 33 8.09 -10.15 9.97
C ASP A 33 8.22 -10.28 8.44
N GLN A 34 8.80 -9.24 7.86
CA GLN A 34 9.02 -9.09 6.42
C GLN A 34 10.48 -8.73 6.11
N SER A 35 11.35 -8.83 7.13
CA SER A 35 12.76 -8.44 7.06
C SER A 35 13.57 -9.23 6.01
N GLY A 36 13.11 -10.44 5.65
CA GLY A 36 13.73 -11.29 4.64
C GLY A 36 13.11 -11.21 3.23
N LEU A 37 12.14 -10.34 2.99
CA LEU A 37 11.49 -10.24 1.67
C LEU A 37 12.23 -9.27 0.76
N SER A 38 12.46 -9.69 -0.49
CA SER A 38 12.98 -8.80 -1.53
C SER A 38 11.95 -7.72 -1.90
N PRO A 39 12.37 -6.59 -2.52
CA PRO A 39 11.42 -5.60 -3.05
C PRO A 39 10.34 -6.22 -3.95
N ARG A 40 10.70 -7.21 -4.78
CA ARG A 40 9.75 -7.91 -5.67
C ARG A 40 8.73 -8.73 -4.87
N ASP A 41 9.16 -9.36 -3.77
CA ASP A 41 8.28 -10.10 -2.88
C ASP A 41 7.32 -9.18 -2.12
N LEU A 42 7.81 -8.02 -1.66
CA LEU A 42 6.98 -7.00 -1.03
C LEU A 42 5.88 -6.51 -1.99
N LEU A 43 6.23 -6.23 -3.25
CA LEU A 43 5.27 -5.76 -4.25
C LEU A 43 4.16 -6.78 -4.52
N ARG A 44 4.49 -8.08 -4.66
CA ARG A 44 3.51 -9.10 -5.03
C ARG A 44 2.66 -9.65 -3.88
N ARG A 45 3.08 -9.43 -2.62
CA ARG A 45 2.50 -10.07 -1.43
C ARG A 45 1.00 -9.80 -1.25
N ASP A 46 0.59 -8.54 -1.31
CA ASP A 46 -0.82 -8.10 -1.25
C ASP A 46 -1.05 -7.02 -2.31
N TYR A 47 -0.87 -7.43 -3.57
CA TYR A 47 -1.06 -6.61 -4.75
C TYR A 47 -2.50 -6.68 -5.25
N LYS A 48 -3.04 -5.54 -5.65
CA LYS A 48 -4.28 -5.47 -6.43
C LYS A 48 -4.14 -4.44 -7.53
N GLN A 49 -4.81 -4.70 -8.63
CA GLN A 49 -4.80 -3.86 -9.82
C GLN A 49 -6.23 -3.56 -10.23
N TRP A 50 -6.44 -2.35 -10.71
CA TRP A 50 -7.70 -1.92 -11.27
C TRP A 50 -7.42 -1.12 -12.54
N THR A 51 -8.37 -1.17 -13.46
CA THR A 51 -8.48 -0.16 -14.53
C THR A 51 -9.58 0.79 -14.11
N LEU A 52 -9.28 2.08 -14.07
CA LEU A 52 -10.14 3.16 -13.57
C LEU A 52 -10.18 4.27 -14.63
N GLY A 53 -11.33 4.93 -14.81
CA GLY A 53 -11.49 5.92 -15.89
C GLY A 53 -11.27 5.33 -17.30
N ASP A 54 -11.63 4.06 -17.48
CA ASP A 54 -11.47 3.18 -18.66
C ASP A 54 -10.03 2.86 -19.13
N ASP A 55 -9.06 3.77 -18.98
CA ASP A 55 -7.72 3.60 -19.58
C ASP A 55 -6.57 3.68 -18.57
N VAL A 56 -6.80 4.10 -17.32
CA VAL A 56 -5.73 4.20 -16.32
C VAL A 56 -5.64 2.92 -15.49
N SER A 57 -4.59 2.11 -15.73
CA SER A 57 -4.30 0.97 -14.86
C SER A 57 -3.51 1.40 -13.63
N VAL A 58 -4.10 1.20 -12.45
CA VAL A 58 -3.51 1.52 -11.14
C VAL A 58 -3.28 0.25 -10.35
N GLY A 59 -2.05 0.06 -9.90
CA GLY A 59 -1.64 -1.01 -8.99
C GLY A 59 -1.46 -0.49 -7.58
N ILE A 60 -1.97 -1.21 -6.57
CA ILE A 60 -1.69 -0.93 -5.15
C ILE A 60 -1.03 -2.15 -4.51
N ALA A 61 0.24 -2.01 -4.14
CA ALA A 61 1.01 -3.01 -3.40
C ALA A 61 0.98 -2.68 -1.89
N SER A 62 0.50 -3.61 -1.07
CA SER A 62 0.44 -3.43 0.38
C SER A 62 1.41 -4.34 1.12
N PHE A 63 2.21 -3.78 2.04
CA PHE A 63 3.21 -4.52 2.81
C PHE A 63 3.47 -3.85 4.18
N GLY A 64 4.25 -4.51 5.03
CA GLY A 64 4.39 -4.13 6.45
C GLY A 64 5.78 -3.69 6.89
N VAL A 65 6.59 -3.19 5.97
CA VAL A 65 7.86 -2.52 6.27
C VAL A 65 7.80 -1.09 5.76
N ALA A 66 8.52 -0.17 6.39
CA ALA A 66 8.62 1.22 5.94
C ALA A 66 9.18 1.29 4.50
N LEU A 67 8.84 2.34 3.74
CA LEU A 67 9.28 2.48 2.33
C LEU A 67 10.81 2.48 2.20
N ASN A 68 11.52 3.12 3.12
CA ASN A 68 12.98 3.14 3.17
C ASN A 68 13.61 1.80 3.60
N ALA A 69 12.82 0.91 4.21
CA ALA A 69 13.26 -0.43 4.61
C ALA A 69 13.07 -1.47 3.51
N MET A 70 12.56 -1.09 2.33
CA MET A 70 12.43 -2.00 1.19
C MET A 70 13.79 -2.45 0.63
N GLY A 71 14.84 -1.64 0.79
CA GLY A 71 16.18 -1.92 0.29
C GLY A 71 16.83 -0.69 -0.33
N ASP A 72 17.90 -0.91 -1.11
CA ASP A 72 18.57 0.14 -1.87
C ASP A 72 17.60 0.87 -2.82
N ALA A 73 17.69 2.20 -2.87
CA ALA A 73 16.76 3.03 -3.62
C ALA A 73 16.77 2.74 -5.12
N GLY A 74 17.96 2.52 -5.71
CA GLY A 74 18.09 2.19 -7.13
C GLY A 74 17.50 0.81 -7.45
N VAL A 75 17.77 -0.18 -6.60
CA VAL A 75 17.20 -1.53 -6.74
C VAL A 75 15.68 -1.52 -6.58
N VAL A 76 15.15 -0.79 -5.61
CA VAL A 76 13.71 -0.66 -5.37
C VAL A 76 13.03 0.01 -6.56
N LYS A 77 13.58 1.13 -7.09
CA LYS A 77 13.02 1.81 -8.26
C LYS A 77 13.04 0.90 -9.49
N ALA A 78 14.17 0.27 -9.79
CA ALA A 78 14.29 -0.68 -10.91
C ALA A 78 13.30 -1.85 -10.78
N THR A 79 13.08 -2.34 -9.55
CA THR A 79 12.10 -3.41 -9.28
C THR A 79 10.67 -2.93 -9.50
N CYS A 80 10.33 -1.71 -9.06
CA CYS A 80 9.02 -1.11 -9.33
C CYS A 80 8.79 -0.96 -10.83
N ASP A 81 9.77 -0.44 -11.57
CA ASP A 81 9.64 -0.23 -13.02
C ASP A 81 9.44 -1.55 -13.77
N ALA A 82 10.24 -2.57 -13.44
CA ALA A 82 10.07 -3.90 -14.00
C ALA A 82 8.70 -4.48 -13.65
N PHE A 83 8.25 -4.34 -12.40
CA PHE A 83 6.95 -4.83 -11.96
C PHE A 83 5.79 -4.13 -12.68
N MET A 84 5.88 -2.82 -12.90
CA MET A 84 4.88 -2.03 -13.63
C MET A 84 4.79 -2.46 -15.10
N ARG A 85 5.94 -2.64 -15.77
CA ARG A 85 6.00 -3.16 -17.15
C ARG A 85 5.43 -4.57 -17.25
N ASP A 86 5.82 -5.47 -16.34
CA ASP A 86 5.31 -6.85 -16.28
C ASP A 86 3.78 -6.92 -16.13
N ARG A 87 3.17 -5.90 -15.50
CA ARG A 87 1.74 -5.87 -15.16
C ARG A 87 0.91 -4.93 -16.02
N GLY A 88 1.52 -4.16 -16.91
CA GLY A 88 0.84 -3.13 -17.71
C GLY A 88 0.20 -2.05 -16.84
N VAL A 89 0.89 -1.60 -15.79
CA VAL A 89 0.39 -0.62 -14.82
C VAL A 89 0.97 0.76 -15.12
N HIS A 90 0.11 1.78 -15.20
CA HIS A 90 0.52 3.16 -15.44
C HIS A 90 1.00 3.85 -14.16
N VAL A 91 0.29 3.61 -13.04
CA VAL A 91 0.63 4.15 -11.71
C VAL A 91 0.70 3.04 -10.68
N LEU A 92 1.82 2.94 -9.98
CA LEU A 92 1.99 2.05 -8.83
C LEU A 92 1.98 2.84 -7.53
N VAL A 93 1.03 2.48 -6.66
CA VAL A 93 0.92 3.00 -5.30
C VAL A 93 1.44 1.95 -4.33
N LEU A 94 2.43 2.31 -3.53
CA LEU A 94 2.97 1.49 -2.45
C LEU A 94 2.31 1.93 -1.15
N MET A 95 1.64 1.01 -0.47
CA MET A 95 1.00 1.29 0.81
C MET A 95 1.65 0.45 1.91
N SER A 96 2.51 1.10 2.68
CA SER A 96 3.24 0.50 3.79
C SER A 96 2.49 0.71 5.11
N ALA A 97 2.49 -0.31 5.98
CA ALA A 97 1.88 -0.24 7.30
C ALA A 97 2.67 -1.01 8.36
N PHE A 98 3.29 -0.30 9.31
CA PHE A 98 4.28 -0.85 10.23
C PHE A 98 4.18 -0.18 11.60
N GLU A 99 4.85 -0.76 12.59
CA GLU A 99 5.02 -0.15 13.91
C GLU A 99 6.26 0.75 13.89
N GLY A 100 6.10 2.02 14.27
CA GLY A 100 7.21 2.95 14.41
C GLY A 100 8.05 2.67 15.65
N GLU A 101 9.20 3.33 15.75
CA GLU A 101 10.10 3.23 16.91
C GLU A 101 9.43 3.63 18.24
N ASP A 102 8.42 4.50 18.17
CA ASP A 102 7.57 4.95 19.27
C ASP A 102 6.42 3.98 19.60
N GLY A 103 6.37 2.80 18.97
CA GLY A 103 5.30 1.81 19.13
C GLY A 103 3.99 2.20 18.44
N SER A 104 3.94 3.35 17.76
CA SER A 104 2.74 3.81 17.08
C SER A 104 2.58 3.14 15.72
N PHE A 105 1.34 2.76 15.38
CA PHE A 105 1.04 2.21 14.06
C PHE A 105 1.08 3.33 13.00
N LYS A 106 1.97 3.18 12.02
CA LYS A 106 2.21 4.16 10.95
C LYS A 106 1.79 3.60 9.61
N ARG A 107 1.36 4.50 8.72
CA ARG A 107 1.17 4.22 7.30
C ARG A 107 1.94 5.20 6.45
N GLN A 108 2.52 4.68 5.37
CA GLN A 108 3.17 5.47 4.36
C GLN A 108 2.60 5.13 2.98
N LEU A 109 2.57 6.13 2.12
CA LEU A 109 2.22 6.00 0.71
C LEU A 109 3.40 6.42 -0.15
N GLY A 110 3.75 5.62 -1.14
CA GLY A 110 4.67 5.96 -2.20
C GLY A 110 3.95 5.89 -3.55
N PHE A 111 4.23 6.83 -4.44
CA PHE A 111 3.68 6.84 -5.79
C PHE A 111 4.82 6.78 -6.80
N THR A 112 4.65 6.00 -7.86
CA THR A 112 5.62 5.93 -8.94
C THR A 112 4.97 5.60 -10.28
N SER A 113 5.58 6.11 -11.35
CA SER A 113 5.20 5.96 -12.74
C SER A 113 6.42 5.62 -13.61
N LEU A 114 6.17 5.25 -14.87
CA LEU A 114 7.19 4.97 -15.87
C LEU A 114 7.53 6.17 -16.76
N ASP A 115 6.65 7.18 -16.82
CA ASP A 115 6.74 8.35 -17.69
C ASP A 115 6.25 9.62 -16.98
N ASP A 116 6.52 10.77 -17.60
CA ASP A 116 6.26 12.10 -17.06
C ASP A 116 4.76 12.44 -17.02
N GLU A 117 3.98 11.93 -17.97
CA GLU A 117 2.52 12.12 -18.00
C GLU A 117 1.88 11.46 -16.77
N ASN A 118 2.24 10.21 -16.51
CA ASN A 118 1.78 9.48 -15.33
C ASN A 118 2.41 10.02 -14.03
N ALA A 119 3.56 10.70 -14.09
CA ALA A 119 4.12 11.38 -12.93
C ALA A 119 3.23 12.57 -12.51
N GLN A 120 2.78 13.38 -13.46
CA GLN A 120 1.81 14.46 -13.19
C GLN A 120 0.49 13.90 -12.66
N LEU A 121 0.04 12.77 -13.18
CA LEU A 121 -1.14 12.09 -12.66
C LEU A 121 -0.96 11.66 -11.20
N CYS A 122 0.23 11.16 -10.82
CA CYS A 122 0.53 10.85 -9.42
C CYS A 122 0.41 12.09 -8.51
N GLU A 123 0.91 13.24 -8.94
CA GLU A 123 0.81 14.49 -8.17
C GLU A 123 -0.65 14.93 -7.97
N LYS A 124 -1.47 14.85 -9.03
CA LYS A 124 -2.91 15.11 -8.93
C LYS A 124 -3.60 14.13 -7.99
N MET A 125 -3.28 12.83 -8.07
CA MET A 125 -3.82 11.80 -7.18
C MET A 125 -3.51 12.09 -5.71
N VAL A 126 -2.26 12.40 -5.37
CA VAL A 126 -1.84 12.76 -4.00
C VAL A 126 -2.68 13.93 -3.48
N THR A 127 -2.85 14.97 -4.31
CA THR A 127 -3.62 16.16 -3.95
C THR A 127 -5.09 15.83 -3.71
N ALA A 128 -5.71 15.07 -4.62
CA ALA A 128 -7.12 14.72 -4.56
C ALA A 128 -7.47 13.85 -3.33
N ILE A 129 -6.68 12.82 -3.05
CA ILE A 129 -7.01 11.86 -1.98
C ILE A 129 -6.53 12.29 -0.60
N GLY A 130 -5.62 13.27 -0.52
CA GLY A 130 -4.91 13.60 0.70
C GLY A 130 -5.83 14.00 1.87
N GLY A 131 -6.85 14.81 1.60
CA GLY A 131 -7.85 15.18 2.60
C GLY A 131 -8.62 13.96 3.16
N GLY A 132 -9.01 13.03 2.28
CA GLY A 132 -9.69 11.79 2.67
C GLY A 132 -8.85 10.86 3.55
N LEU A 133 -7.52 11.00 3.50
CA LEU A 133 -6.56 10.19 4.25
C LEU A 133 -6.01 10.90 5.51
N GLY A 134 -6.68 11.95 5.98
CA GLY A 134 -6.25 12.71 7.16
C GLY A 134 -4.99 13.56 6.91
N GLY A 135 -4.71 13.87 5.64
CA GLY A 135 -3.51 14.55 5.18
C GLY A 135 -2.39 13.61 4.75
N LEU A 136 -1.63 14.04 3.76
CA LEU A 136 -0.38 13.41 3.32
C LEU A 136 0.76 14.38 3.55
N ARG A 137 1.75 13.97 4.36
CA ARG A 137 2.94 14.79 4.65
C ARG A 137 4.17 14.12 4.07
N THR A 138 4.94 14.84 3.26
CA THR A 138 6.17 14.30 2.67
C THR A 138 7.10 13.74 3.76
N ILE A 139 7.74 12.62 3.45
CA ILE A 139 8.73 12.00 4.35
C ILE A 139 10.03 12.82 4.23
N GLU A 140 10.49 13.39 5.35
CA GLU A 140 11.73 14.17 5.39
C GLU A 140 12.93 13.32 4.91
N GLY A 141 13.81 13.94 4.11
CA GLY A 141 14.94 13.25 3.47
C GLY A 141 14.58 12.43 2.21
N GLY A 142 13.29 12.35 1.84
CA GLY A 142 12.80 11.55 0.71
C GLY A 142 12.80 10.06 1.05
N ALA A 143 11.77 9.30 0.63
CA ALA A 143 11.67 7.89 1.02
C ALA A 143 12.52 6.94 0.16
N GLY A 144 13.74 7.34 -0.20
CA GLY A 144 14.61 6.60 -1.10
C GLY A 144 14.08 6.63 -2.53
N ALA A 145 13.63 5.48 -3.04
CA ALA A 145 13.23 5.26 -4.44
C ALA A 145 12.10 6.17 -4.96
N PHE A 146 11.37 6.81 -4.06
CA PHE A 146 10.15 7.57 -4.37
C PHE A 146 10.34 9.09 -4.21
N GLY A 147 11.49 9.55 -3.70
CA GLY A 147 11.78 10.98 -3.55
C GLY A 147 10.68 11.76 -2.83
N ALA A 148 10.20 12.85 -3.46
CA ALA A 148 9.13 13.70 -2.96
C ALA A 148 7.73 13.06 -3.05
N MET A 149 7.58 11.96 -3.78
CA MET A 149 6.32 11.23 -3.96
C MET A 149 6.12 10.16 -2.89
N ALA A 150 6.61 10.42 -1.68
CA ALA A 150 6.43 9.56 -0.54
C ALA A 150 6.00 10.32 0.69
N PHE A 151 4.99 9.77 1.36
CA PHE A 151 4.19 10.49 2.34
C PHE A 151 3.91 9.65 3.57
N HIS A 152 3.95 10.27 4.74
CA HIS A 152 3.23 9.82 5.91
C HIS A 152 1.73 10.07 5.72
N GLN A 153 0.93 9.03 5.98
CA GLN A 153 -0.53 9.11 5.94
C GLN A 153 -1.07 9.47 7.33
N GLY A 154 -1.88 10.54 7.42
CA GLY A 154 -2.41 11.02 8.70
C GLY A 154 -3.39 10.06 9.37
N ASP A 155 -4.32 9.51 8.59
CA ASP A 155 -5.26 8.47 9.06
C ASP A 155 -4.61 7.09 8.95
N ALA A 156 -3.89 6.66 9.99
CA ALA A 156 -3.26 5.33 10.01
C ALA A 156 -4.26 4.15 9.96
N LYS A 157 -5.57 4.38 10.10
CA LYS A 157 -6.59 3.32 9.96
C LYS A 157 -7.07 3.17 8.51
N ALA A 158 -6.95 4.22 7.70
CA ALA A 158 -7.27 4.16 6.28
C ALA A 158 -6.34 3.18 5.55
N SER A 159 -6.93 2.12 5.00
CA SER A 159 -6.22 1.11 4.23
C SER A 159 -6.54 1.24 2.75
N ARG A 160 -6.04 0.31 1.93
CA ARG A 160 -6.40 0.17 0.51
C ARG A 160 -7.91 0.20 0.25
N LYS A 161 -8.73 -0.28 1.20
CA LYS A 161 -10.19 -0.22 1.10
C LYS A 161 -10.77 1.20 1.11
N LYS A 162 -10.01 2.18 1.58
CA LYS A 162 -10.35 3.61 1.56
C LYS A 162 -9.57 4.36 0.49
N VAL A 163 -8.30 4.01 0.28
CA VAL A 163 -7.45 4.59 -0.79
C VAL A 163 -8.01 4.29 -2.17
N GLN A 164 -8.42 3.04 -2.44
CA GLN A 164 -8.88 2.65 -3.78
C GLN A 164 -10.16 3.38 -4.21
N PRO A 165 -11.22 3.50 -3.39
CA PRO A 165 -12.39 4.29 -3.75
C PRO A 165 -12.06 5.76 -4.03
N LEU A 166 -11.19 6.39 -3.21
CA LEU A 166 -10.78 7.79 -3.44
C LEU A 166 -10.04 7.97 -4.77
N LEU A 167 -9.17 7.03 -5.14
CA LEU A 167 -8.49 7.06 -6.43
C LEU A 167 -9.46 6.84 -7.59
N ALA A 168 -10.44 5.96 -7.43
CA ALA A 168 -11.47 5.72 -8.44
C ALA A 168 -12.33 6.97 -8.65
N GLU A 169 -12.87 7.56 -7.58
CA GLU A 169 -13.66 8.79 -7.63
C GLU A 169 -12.91 9.93 -8.35
N PHE A 170 -11.62 10.12 -8.02
CA PHE A 170 -10.78 11.11 -8.69
C PHE A 170 -10.61 10.83 -10.19
N LEU A 171 -10.28 9.59 -10.58
CA LEU A 171 -10.05 9.25 -11.99
C LEU A 171 -11.33 9.32 -12.83
N GLU A 172 -12.47 8.92 -12.28
CA GLU A 172 -13.77 9.10 -12.94
C GLU A 172 -14.09 10.59 -13.15
N ALA A 173 -13.75 11.44 -12.19
CA ALA A 173 -13.95 12.89 -12.32
C ALA A 173 -13.01 13.54 -13.36
N GLU A 174 -11.72 13.16 -13.38
CA GLU A 174 -10.78 13.64 -14.40
C GLU A 174 -11.24 13.26 -15.82
N LYS A 175 -11.77 12.05 -15.98
CA LYS A 175 -12.36 11.60 -17.24
C LYS A 175 -13.56 12.46 -17.64
N ALA A 176 -14.53 12.65 -16.75
CA ALA A 176 -15.71 13.46 -17.04
C ALA A 176 -15.36 14.89 -17.47
N ALA A 177 -14.32 15.47 -16.86
CA ALA A 177 -13.78 16.77 -17.24
C ALA A 177 -13.12 16.76 -18.63
N ALA A 178 -12.40 15.70 -18.99
CA ALA A 178 -11.77 15.54 -20.31
C ALA A 178 -12.81 15.32 -21.43
N ASP A 179 -13.90 14.62 -21.14
CA ASP A 179 -15.00 14.34 -22.08
C ASP A 179 -15.94 15.55 -22.27
N GLY A 180 -15.71 16.67 -21.57
CA GLY A 180 -16.53 17.88 -21.69
C GLY A 180 -17.92 17.77 -21.06
N VAL A 181 -18.12 16.83 -20.14
CA VAL A 181 -19.37 16.65 -19.39
C VAL A 181 -19.17 17.25 -17.99
N GLY A 182 -19.18 18.58 -17.92
CA GLY A 182 -19.06 19.37 -16.69
C GLY A 182 -20.13 20.44 -16.59
#